data_AF-T1CHS8-F1
#
_entry.id   AF-T1CHS8-F1
#
_cell.length_a   1.000
_cell.length_b   1.000
_cell.length_c   1.000
_cell.angle_alpha   90.00
_cell.angle_beta   90.00
_cell.angle_gamma   90.00
#
_symmetry.space_group_name_H-M   'P 1'
#
loop_
_entity.id
_entity.type
_entity.pdbx_description
1 polymer ?
#
loop_
_entity_poly.entity_id
_entity_poly.type
_entity_poly.pdbx_seq_one_letter_code
_entity_poly.pdbx_strand_id
1 'polypeptide(L)' 'TSIPALKAALTIQFCNLEGGGCKFNMNMHAIHANLGVTQAAFNALASDLTRTMDQHHIPMTAQNNLLAKLAAMEPEIVTK' A
#
# COMPACT_ATOMS: atom_id res chain seq x y z
N THR A 1 0.91 -5.87 -15.60
CA THR A 1 1.58 -5.47 -14.34
C THR A 1 2.54 -6.58 -13.89
N SER A 2 3.73 -6.23 -13.39
CA SER A 2 4.72 -7.21 -12.91
C SER A 2 4.55 -7.42 -11.40
N ILE A 3 4.20 -8.65 -10.98
CA ILE A 3 4.02 -9.00 -9.56
C ILE A 3 5.31 -8.78 -8.74
N PRO A 4 6.52 -9.17 -9.22
CA PRO A 4 7.76 -8.88 -8.51
C PRO A 4 8.02 -7.39 -8.27
N ALA A 5 7.72 -6.54 -9.25
CA ALA A 5 7.91 -5.10 -9.13
C ALA A 5 6.94 -4.49 -8.10
N LEU A 6 5.68 -4.92 -8.11
CA LEU A 6 4.69 -4.50 -7.12
C LEU A 6 5.11 -4.89 -5.69
N LYS A 7 5.58 -6.12 -5.50
CA LYS A 7 6.11 -6.58 -4.20
C LYS A 7 7.25 -5.71 -3.71
N ALA A 8 8.21 -5.40 -4.57
CA ALA A 8 9.36 -4.56 -4.21
C ALA A 8 8.91 -3.14 -3.82
N ALA A 9 8.00 -2.54 -4.60
CA ALA A 9 7.45 -1.22 -4.31
C ALA A 9 6.70 -1.18 -2.96
N LEU A 10 5.80 -2.14 -2.72
CA LEU A 10 5.06 -2.23 -1.45
C LEU A 10 6.00 -2.45 -0.27
N THR A 11 7.05 -3.26 -0.43
CA THR A 11 8.03 -3.51 0.63
C THR A 11 8.76 -2.22 1.04
N ILE A 12 9.21 -1.43 0.06
CA ILE A 12 9.86 -0.14 0.33
C ILE A 12 8.86 0.85 0.95
N GLN A 13 7.63 0.89 0.44
CA GLN A 13 6.56 1.75 0.95
C GLN A 13 6.27 1.47 2.42
N PHE A 14 6.07 0.20 2.79
CA PHE A 14 5.77 -0.19 4.17
C PHE A 14 6.96 0.10 5.08
N CYS A 15 8.18 -0.21 4.64
CA CYS A 15 9.39 0.13 5.39
C CYS A 15 9.50 1.63 5.67
N ASN A 16 9.17 2.49 4.71
CA ASN A 16 9.16 3.94 4.90
C ASN A 16 8.05 4.39 5.88
N LEU A 17 6.83 3.91 5.68
CA LEU A 17 5.66 4.29 6.49
C LEU A 17 5.78 3.86 7.96
N GLU A 18 6.42 2.73 8.22
CA GLU A 18 6.63 2.20 9.57
C GLU A 18 7.93 2.70 10.22
N GLY A 19 8.62 3.67 9.62
CA GLY A 19 9.82 4.27 10.19
C GLY A 19 11.07 3.38 10.13
N GLY A 20 11.09 2.37 9.26
CA GLY A 20 12.21 1.44 9.06
C GLY A 20 13.42 2.01 8.31
N GLY A 21 13.46 3.32 8.05
CA GLY A 21 14.61 4.00 7.45
C GLY A 21 14.74 3.87 5.92
N CYS A 22 13.85 3.13 5.25
CA CYS A 22 13.81 3.11 3.79
C CYS A 22 13.41 4.48 3.24
N LYS A 23 14.12 4.96 2.22
CA LYS A 23 13.78 6.20 1.53
C LYS A 23 12.75 5.91 0.45
N PHE A 24 11.65 6.65 0.48
CA PHE A 24 10.67 6.68 -0.58
C PHE A 24 10.57 8.12 -1.10
N ASN A 25 11.10 8.36 -2.30
CA ASN A 25 11.25 9.72 -2.86
C ASN A 25 10.40 9.94 -4.11
N MET A 26 9.37 9.12 -4.31
CA MET A 26 8.48 9.22 -5.47
C MET A 26 7.18 9.92 -5.09
N ASN A 27 6.61 10.67 -6.04
CA ASN A 27 5.29 11.25 -5.87
C ASN A 27 4.21 10.21 -6.20
N MET A 28 3.33 9.90 -5.24
CA MET A 28 2.29 8.88 -5.40
C MET A 28 1.38 9.16 -6.59
N HIS A 29 0.98 10.41 -6.79
CA HIS A 29 0.15 10.80 -7.92
C HIS A 29 0.83 10.52 -9.27
N ALA A 30 2.06 11.00 -9.44
CA ALA A 30 2.81 10.86 -10.69
C ALA A 30 3.06 9.39 -11.08
N ILE A 31 3.38 8.53 -10.11
CA ILE A 31 3.66 7.11 -10.41
C ILE A 31 2.40 6.31 -10.72
N HIS A 32 1.23 6.70 -10.19
CA HIS A 32 -0.04 5.98 -10.41
C HIS A 32 -0.90 6.59 -11.53
N ALA A 33 -0.63 7.82 -11.97
CA ALA A 33 -1.43 8.60 -12.92
C ALA A 33 -1.91 7.82 -14.17
N ASN A 34 -1.06 6.94 -14.70
CA ASN A 34 -1.33 6.19 -15.94
C ASN A 34 -1.62 4.69 -15.71
N LEU A 35 -1.74 4.25 -14.46
CA LEU A 35 -1.96 2.84 -14.13
C LEU A 35 -3.44 2.45 -14.15
N GLY A 36 -4.36 3.41 -14.15
CA GLY A 36 -5.80 3.15 -14.18
C GLY A 36 -6.29 2.38 -12.95
N VAL A 37 -5.69 2.64 -11.79
CA VAL A 37 -6.07 2.03 -10.52
C VAL A 37 -7.48 2.48 -10.16
N THR A 38 -8.39 1.51 -10.04
CA THR A 38 -9.77 1.76 -9.63
C THR A 38 -9.89 1.70 -8.11
N GLN A 39 -10.95 2.32 -7.58
CA GLN A 39 -11.35 2.15 -6.17
C GLN A 39 -11.42 0.67 -5.76
N ALA A 40 -12.00 -0.17 -6.62
CA ALA A 40 -12.14 -1.60 -6.36
C ALA A 40 -10.79 -2.31 -6.24
N ALA A 41 -9.82 -1.97 -7.11
CA ALA A 41 -8.48 -2.54 -7.04
C ALA A 41 -7.70 -2.10 -5.79
N PHE A 42 -7.84 -0.82 -5.42
CA PHE A 42 -7.24 -0.29 -4.19
C PHE A 42 -7.80 -0.99 -2.95
N ASN A 43 -9.12 -1.12 -2.86
CA ASN A 43 -9.79 -1.81 -1.75
C ASN A 43 -9.48 -3.31 -1.72
N ALA A 44 -9.31 -3.96 -2.88
CA ALA A 44 -8.90 -5.35 -2.97
C ALA A 44 -7.51 -5.57 -2.36
N LEU A 45 -6.55 -4.69 -2.66
CA LEU A 45 -5.23 -4.74 -2.03
C LEU A 45 -5.31 -4.60 -0.50
N ALA A 46 -6.11 -3.65 0.01
CA ALA A 46 -6.30 -3.48 1.44
C ALA A 46 -6.89 -4.75 2.09
N SER A 47 -7.89 -5.37 1.45
CA SER A 47 -8.50 -6.62 1.92
C SER A 47 -7.50 -7.79 1.92
N ASP A 48 -6.66 -7.90 0.89
CA ASP A 48 -5.60 -8.89 0.82
C ASP A 48 -4.58 -8.72 1.95
N LEU A 49 -4.21 -7.47 2.26
CA LEU A 49 -3.29 -7.15 3.35
C LEU A 49 -3.87 -7.50 4.71
N THR A 50 -5.12 -7.10 5.01
CA THR A 50 -5.80 -7.47 6.27
C THR A 50 -5.82 -8.97 6.45
N ARG A 51 -6.30 -9.72 5.45
CA ARG A 51 -6.36 -11.19 5.50
C ARG A 51 -4.99 -11.82 5.73
N THR A 52 -3.96 -11.30 5.08
CA THR A 52 -2.59 -11.83 5.23
C THR A 52 -2.04 -11.53 6.63
N MET A 53 -2.26 -10.31 7.15
CA MET A 53 -1.85 -9.94 8.50
C MET A 53 -2.56 -10.78 9.58
N ASP A 54 -3.85 -11.08 9.39
CA ASP A 54 -4.61 -11.98 10.26
C ASP A 54 -4.02 -13.39 10.27
N GLN A 55 -3.70 -13.96 9.10
CA GLN A 55 -3.05 -15.27 8.99
C GLN A 55 -1.70 -15.34 9.70
N HIS A 56 -0.98 -14.22 9.71
CA HIS A 56 0.30 -14.07 10.40
C HIS A 56 0.16 -13.60 11.86
N HIS A 57 -1.06 -13.52 12.39
CA HIS A 57 -1.35 -13.14 13.77
C HIS A 57 -0.76 -11.77 14.15
N ILE A 58 -0.72 -10.83 13.20
CA ILE A 58 -0.26 -9.46 13.46
C ILE A 58 -1.29 -8.76 14.35
N PRO A 59 -0.88 -8.09 15.44
CA PRO A 59 -1.81 -7.39 16.33
C PRO A 59 -2.68 -6.38 15.58
N MET A 60 -3.99 -6.36 15.85
CA MET A 60 -4.96 -5.49 15.19
C MET A 60 -4.54 -4.00 15.20
N THR A 61 -3.94 -3.54 16.29
CA THR A 61 -3.41 -2.17 16.39
C THR A 61 -2.34 -1.87 15.33
N ALA A 62 -1.44 -2.82 15.07
CA ALA A 62 -0.40 -2.67 14.05
C ALA A 62 -1.00 -2.74 12.64
N GLN A 63 -1.98 -3.64 12.41
CA GLN A 63 -2.71 -3.71 11.15
C GLN A 63 -3.39 -2.37 10.81
N ASN A 64 -4.16 -1.85 11.76
CA ASN A 64 -4.89 -0.58 11.60
C ASN A 64 -3.94 0.59 11.36
N ASN A 65 -2.77 0.59 12.00
CA ASN A 65 -1.76 1.63 11.80
C ASN A 65 -1.27 1.67 10.34
N LEU A 66 -0.88 0.52 9.79
CA LEU A 66 -0.44 0.43 8.39
C LEU A 66 -1.58 0.79 7.43
N LEU A 67 -2.77 0.19 7.61
CA LEU A 67 -3.91 0.40 6.73
C LEU A 67 -4.39 1.86 6.73
N ALA A 68 -4.38 2.54 7.87
CA ALA A 68 -4.75 3.96 7.94
C ALA A 68 -3.77 4.85 7.15
N LYS A 69 -2.47 4.57 7.21
CA LYS A 69 -1.46 5.30 6.42
C LYS A 69 -1.64 5.07 4.92
N LEU A 70 -1.96 3.84 4.51
CA LEU A 70 -2.24 3.52 3.11
C LEU A 70 -3.54 4.19 2.63
N ALA A 71 -4.60 4.14 3.42
CA ALA A 71 -5.88 4.79 3.09
C ALA A 71 -5.73 6.30 2.89
N ALA A 72 -4.88 6.97 3.68
CA ALA A 72 -4.61 8.39 3.48
C ALA A 72 -3.98 8.74 2.11
N MET A 73 -3.35 7.77 1.44
CA MET A 73 -2.73 7.93 0.11
C MET A 73 -3.70 7.64 -1.05
N GLU A 74 -4.89 7.11 -0.76
CA GLU A 74 -5.90 6.74 -1.75
C GLU A 74 -6.17 7.84 -2.79
N PRO A 75 -6.33 9.13 -2.42
CA PRO A 75 -6.61 10.19 -3.39
C PRO A 75 -5.50 10.43 -4.41
N GLU A 76 -4.27 10.02 -4.10
CA GLU A 76 -3.13 10.12 -5.01
C GLU A 76 -2.97 8.87 -5.89
N ILE A 77 -3.60 7.75 -5.52
CA ILE A 77 -3.39 6.45 -6.16
C ILE A 77 -4.55 6.09 -7.09
N VAL A 78 -5.79 6.33 -6.65
CA VAL A 78 -6.99 6.02 -7.44
C VAL A 78 -7.12 7.02 -8.59
N THR A 79 -7.19 6.49 -9.80
CA THR A 79 -7.20 7.27 -11.06
C THR A 79 -8.44 7.00 -11.92
N LYS A 80 -9.32 6.09 -11.48
CA LYS A 80 -10.56 5.69 -12.16
C LYS A 80 -11.68 5.33 -11.19
#